data_AF-A0A1Y2GPN0-F1
#
_entry.id   AF-A0A1Y2GPN0-F1
#
_cell.length_a   1.000
_cell.length_b   1.000
_cell.length_c   1.000
_cell.angle_alpha   90.00
_cell.angle_beta   90.00
_cell.angle_gamma   90.00
#
_symmetry.space_group_name_H-M   'P 1'
#
loop_
_entity.id
_entity.type
_entity.pdbx_description
1 polymer ?
#
loop_
_entity_poly.entity_id
_entity_poly.type
_entity_poly.pdbx_seq_one_letter_code
_entity_poly.pdbx_strand_id
1 'polypeptide(L)'
;MFFPWTIFIVNIILAIFQFLMICAVSALLSIYARYGDEYSQSVRWSRQGGYYEMVKTLYNSRRNAPTRVKLIMVSTIIVSLGAALLDKGAAHYIVPMSRFSKPNSTVIITEQYRVQGLEQSFLGWSGTVRYGESVSDAMASMINNTRNIPGAIPGYLYTTQLSPYLVACEQMNLVLFEAAGINPNLVLTKGGCLDVNFILSGFVANSREAIANATVVQRSANQWSIVLPGDHNIAGMFPRLRIVFQNVPCSIEELALPYDLTPDESGMDHIPTTITTKCVHPSGDISVISLTTARFTTRSIKLFGKAVDGFFNNTSNPFRNMDARIQNIIKQFGVGSRPLVMETQISGTSIDALICTFGYVESAPRPRCLYINIDMLVAKLSENNTDIISARNGLPFDVYDYRWDTGYRTFGSTKAFTIDHIPLRKNSTGSLFSILKLQEETHNVAQLMASLGQNFYTDYNQNQLYVVYNIAVPEPGLDIPLWLLVLIILIMMTCLCLWVATEYFLDQQYTCSLYSAISRQIAPQTNTRAPALMPARAEPVEFVGFGIFPTEKDIEMESRESSKALLDSIQFAEEGPFGDKNVHDRHID
;
A
#
# COMPACT_ATOMS: atom_id res chain seq x y z
N MET A 1 -16.09 7.64 -3.36
CA MET A 1 -15.11 8.48 -2.63
C MET A 1 -14.99 7.93 -1.23
N PHE A 2 -13.77 7.69 -0.75
CA PHE A 2 -13.54 7.12 0.57
C PHE A 2 -13.64 8.18 1.67
N PHE A 3 -14.47 7.92 2.67
CA PHE A 3 -14.54 8.71 3.89
C PHE A 3 -14.18 7.82 5.10
N PRO A 4 -13.27 8.25 5.98
CA PRO A 4 -12.96 7.54 7.22
C PRO A 4 -14.06 7.77 8.28
N TRP A 5 -15.32 7.60 7.87
CA TRP A 5 -16.49 7.78 8.71
C TRP A 5 -16.94 6.44 9.25
N THR A 6 -17.42 6.45 10.49
CA THR A 6 -18.11 5.30 11.05
C THR A 6 -19.53 5.24 10.51
N ILE A 7 -20.12 4.05 10.48
CA ILE A 7 -21.53 3.84 10.14
C ILE A 7 -22.45 4.71 11.02
N PHE A 8 -22.03 4.97 12.26
CA PHE A 8 -22.73 5.87 13.18
C PHE A 8 -22.87 7.30 12.64
N ILE A 9 -21.80 7.88 12.07
CA ILE A 9 -21.84 9.23 11.50
C ILE A 9 -22.79 9.28 10.30
N VAL A 10 -22.74 8.25 9.43
CA VAL A 10 -23.66 8.16 8.29
C VAL A 10 -25.11 8.05 8.73
N ASN A 11 -25.40 7.24 9.76
CA ASN A 11 -26.74 7.13 10.32
C ASN A 11 -27.25 8.46 10.89
N ILE A 12 -26.38 9.26 11.51
CA ILE A 12 -26.75 10.62 11.96
C ILE A 12 -27.10 11.50 10.77
N ILE A 13 -26.28 11.52 9.72
CA ILE A 13 -26.52 12.35 8.53
C ILE A 13 -27.84 11.95 7.86
N LEU A 14 -28.08 10.65 7.70
CA LEU A 14 -29.33 10.11 7.15
C LEU A 14 -30.54 10.46 8.03
N ALA A 15 -30.41 10.38 9.36
CA ALA A 15 -31.48 10.79 10.28
C ALA A 15 -31.80 12.30 10.18
N ILE A 16 -30.79 13.16 10.04
CA ILE A 16 -31.00 14.60 9.81
C ILE A 16 -31.68 14.82 8.46
N PHE A 17 -31.27 14.09 7.42
CA PHE A 17 -31.91 14.13 6.11
C PHE A 17 -33.40 13.76 6.18
N GLN A 18 -33.76 12.66 6.86
CA GLN A 18 -35.16 12.29 7.08
C GLN A 18 -35.94 13.36 7.81
N PHE A 19 -35.37 13.90 8.89
CA PHE A 19 -36.00 14.96 9.67
C PHE A 19 -36.30 16.18 8.81
N LEU A 20 -35.34 16.63 7.99
CA LEU A 20 -35.51 17.77 7.09
C LEU A 20 -36.53 17.49 5.99
N MET A 21 -36.55 16.28 5.42
CA MET A 21 -37.56 15.87 4.44
C MET A 21 -38.98 15.93 5.04
N ILE A 22 -39.17 15.42 6.25
CA ILE A 22 -40.45 15.49 6.97
C ILE A 22 -40.85 16.95 7.22
N CYS A 23 -39.90 17.80 7.61
CA CYS A 23 -40.16 19.24 7.82
C CYS A 23 -40.52 19.95 6.50
N ALA A 24 -39.87 19.63 5.39
CA ALA A 24 -40.17 20.20 4.08
C ALA A 24 -41.56 19.78 3.56
N VAL A 25 -41.96 18.52 3.79
CA VAL A 25 -43.32 18.08 3.49
C VAL A 25 -44.33 18.86 4.33
N SER A 26 -44.04 19.07 5.62
CA SER A 26 -44.87 19.92 6.49
C SER A 26 -44.95 21.36 5.97
N ALA A 27 -43.85 21.92 5.49
CA ALA A 27 -43.78 23.25 4.90
C ALA A 27 -44.67 23.37 3.66
N LEU A 28 -44.57 22.43 2.72
CA LEU A 28 -45.42 22.37 1.51
C LEU A 28 -46.90 22.28 1.84
N LEU A 29 -47.25 21.44 2.82
CA LEU A 29 -48.64 21.30 3.29
C LEU A 29 -49.17 22.61 3.88
N SER A 30 -48.31 23.41 4.52
CA SER A 30 -48.69 24.70 5.12
C SER A 30 -48.94 25.76 4.07
N ILE A 31 -48.08 25.81 3.04
CA ILE A 31 -48.29 26.67 1.86
C ILE A 31 -49.61 26.29 1.18
N TYR A 32 -49.86 25.00 0.96
CA TYR A 32 -51.08 24.54 0.31
C TYR A 32 -52.34 24.88 1.13
N ALA A 33 -52.28 24.71 2.45
CA ALA A 33 -53.42 25.00 3.31
C ALA A 33 -53.81 26.48 3.34
N ARG A 34 -52.85 27.41 3.12
CA ARG A 34 -53.13 28.84 2.94
C ARG A 34 -54.06 29.13 1.75
N TYR A 35 -54.03 28.30 0.70
CA TYR A 35 -54.88 28.49 -0.49
C TYR A 35 -56.26 27.80 -0.39
N GLY A 36 -56.54 27.07 0.69
CA GLY A 36 -57.76 26.28 0.87
C GLY A 36 -58.64 26.70 2.06
N ASP A 37 -58.32 27.84 2.67
CA ASP A 37 -58.96 28.56 3.78
C ASP A 37 -59.40 27.86 5.08
N GLU A 38 -59.56 26.54 5.22
CA GLU A 38 -60.14 26.02 6.49
C GLU A 38 -59.61 24.68 7.06
N TYR A 39 -58.58 24.03 6.50
CA TYR A 39 -58.28 22.63 6.87
C TYR A 39 -56.81 22.32 7.22
N SER A 40 -55.99 23.33 7.52
CA SER A 40 -54.55 23.15 7.86
C SER A 40 -54.33 22.29 9.12
N GLN A 41 -55.24 22.39 10.10
CA GLN A 41 -55.04 21.80 11.42
C GLN A 41 -55.36 20.28 11.44
N SER A 42 -56.33 19.81 10.66
CA SER A 42 -56.68 18.38 10.56
C SER A 42 -55.63 17.55 9.80
N VAL A 43 -54.96 18.16 8.81
CA VAL A 43 -53.87 17.52 8.06
C VAL A 43 -52.60 17.38 8.91
N ARG A 44 -52.31 18.33 9.80
CA ARG A 44 -51.16 18.29 10.71
C ARG A 44 -51.34 17.35 11.92
N TRP A 45 -52.56 16.96 12.28
CA TRP A 45 -52.84 15.90 13.28
C TRP A 45 -52.18 14.57 12.90
N SER A 46 -52.12 14.28 11.60
CA SER A 46 -51.45 13.09 11.07
C SER A 46 -49.96 13.00 11.44
N ARG A 47 -49.30 14.12 11.77
CA ARG A 47 -47.87 14.17 12.14
C ARG A 47 -47.58 13.72 13.58
N GLN A 48 -48.57 13.81 14.48
CA GLN A 48 -48.40 13.48 15.90
C GLN A 48 -48.85 12.06 16.23
N GLY A 49 -49.80 11.53 15.47
CA GLY A 49 -50.20 10.14 15.54
C GLY A 49 -49.36 9.25 14.64
N GLY A 50 -49.01 8.05 15.08
CA GLY A 50 -48.34 7.07 14.22
C GLY A 50 -49.17 6.74 12.97
N TYR A 51 -48.59 6.01 12.00
CA TYR A 51 -49.28 5.61 10.76
C TYR A 51 -50.69 5.02 10.99
N TYR A 52 -50.87 4.29 12.10
CA TYR A 52 -52.15 3.75 12.54
C TYR A 52 -53.21 4.85 12.75
N GLU A 53 -52.86 5.91 13.46
CA GLU A 53 -53.76 7.03 13.74
C GLU A 53 -54.06 7.82 12.46
N MET A 54 -53.05 8.03 11.60
CA MET A 54 -53.23 8.67 10.28
C MET A 54 -54.26 7.92 9.42
N VAL A 55 -54.13 6.59 9.32
CA VAL A 55 -55.05 5.73 8.54
C VAL A 55 -56.44 5.71 9.17
N LYS A 56 -56.53 5.65 10.51
CA LYS A 56 -57.80 5.61 11.23
C LYS A 56 -58.59 6.91 11.09
N THR A 57 -57.94 8.07 11.08
CA THR A 57 -58.63 9.34 10.80
C THR A 57 -58.99 9.53 9.34
N LEU A 58 -58.20 9.00 8.40
CA LEU A 58 -58.65 8.93 7.01
C LEU A 58 -59.91 8.06 6.88
N TYR A 59 -59.98 6.95 7.62
CA TYR A 59 -61.13 6.05 7.64
C TYR A 59 -62.36 6.72 8.29
N ASN A 60 -62.19 7.35 9.45
CA ASN A 60 -63.28 7.99 10.19
C ASN A 60 -63.78 9.29 9.51
N SER A 61 -62.91 10.01 8.81
CA SER A 61 -63.27 11.21 8.05
C SER A 61 -63.86 10.92 6.66
N ARG A 62 -64.01 9.64 6.30
CA ARG A 62 -64.44 9.19 4.96
C ARG A 62 -65.79 9.76 4.52
N ARG A 63 -66.71 10.05 5.44
CA ARG A 63 -68.03 10.65 5.12
C ARG A 63 -68.10 12.17 5.30
N ASN A 64 -67.34 12.75 6.23
CA ASN A 64 -67.55 14.15 6.66
C ASN A 64 -66.47 15.13 6.17
N ALA A 65 -65.31 14.65 5.71
CA ALA A 65 -64.25 15.55 5.23
C ALA A 65 -64.35 15.83 3.71
N PRO A 66 -64.00 17.06 3.26
CA PRO A 66 -63.88 17.40 1.85
C PRO A 66 -62.86 16.52 1.11
N THR A 67 -63.11 16.25 -0.18
CA THR A 67 -62.26 15.39 -1.03
C THR A 67 -60.81 15.86 -1.11
N ARG A 68 -60.58 17.18 -1.07
CA ARG A 68 -59.23 17.78 -1.08
C ARG A 68 -58.42 17.40 0.16
N VAL A 69 -59.03 17.39 1.34
CA VAL A 69 -58.37 17.03 2.60
C VAL A 69 -57.96 15.55 2.61
N LYS A 70 -58.81 14.67 2.06
CA LYS A 70 -58.51 13.24 1.90
C LYS A 70 -57.32 13.01 0.97
N LEU A 71 -57.27 13.70 -0.18
CA LEU A 71 -56.16 13.65 -1.12
C LEU A 71 -54.84 14.07 -0.47
N ILE A 72 -54.86 15.12 0.35
CA ILE A 72 -53.67 15.61 1.05
C ILE A 72 -53.21 14.62 2.13
N MET A 73 -54.11 14.06 2.92
CA MET A 73 -53.76 13.02 3.92
C MET A 73 -53.14 11.78 3.26
N VAL A 74 -53.71 11.31 2.14
CA VAL A 74 -53.15 10.18 1.37
C VAL A 74 -51.76 10.52 0.83
N SER A 75 -51.59 11.71 0.22
CA SER A 75 -50.29 12.18 -0.25
C SER A 75 -49.26 12.27 0.89
N THR A 76 -49.66 12.71 2.08
CA THR A 76 -48.78 12.80 3.26
C THR A 76 -48.35 11.41 3.74
N ILE A 77 -49.25 10.42 3.73
CA ILE A 77 -48.92 9.02 4.06
C ILE A 77 -47.96 8.43 3.03
N ILE A 78 -48.20 8.64 1.73
CA ILE A 78 -47.33 8.11 0.66
C ILE A 78 -45.94 8.74 0.71
N VAL A 79 -45.86 10.07 0.87
CA VAL A 79 -44.58 10.78 0.90
C VAL A 79 -43.79 10.46 2.18
N SER A 80 -44.45 10.32 3.33
CA SER A 80 -43.77 9.90 4.57
C SER A 80 -43.27 8.46 4.51
N LEU A 81 -44.00 7.55 3.87
CA LEU A 81 -43.53 6.19 3.62
C LEU A 81 -42.35 6.17 2.64
N GLY A 82 -42.42 6.99 1.58
CA GLY A 82 -41.32 7.16 0.62
C GLY A 82 -40.06 7.70 1.29
N ALA A 83 -40.19 8.72 2.15
CA ALA A 83 -39.08 9.28 2.93
C ALA A 83 -38.42 8.23 3.85
N ALA A 84 -39.21 7.36 4.48
CA ALA A 84 -38.69 6.27 5.30
C ALA A 84 -37.91 5.19 4.51
N LEU A 85 -38.17 5.08 3.20
CA LEU A 85 -37.48 4.13 2.32
C LEU A 85 -36.22 4.72 1.66
N LEU A 86 -36.15 6.04 1.51
CA LEU A 86 -35.00 6.71 0.88
C LEU A 86 -33.68 6.43 1.59
N ASP A 87 -33.67 6.36 2.92
CA ASP A 87 -32.47 6.04 3.70
C ASP A 87 -31.96 4.63 3.43
N LYS A 88 -32.87 3.66 3.27
CA LYS A 88 -32.50 2.29 2.90
C LYS A 88 -31.93 2.25 1.48
N GLY A 89 -32.49 3.06 0.57
CA GLY A 89 -31.97 3.26 -0.77
C GLY A 89 -30.57 3.89 -0.76
N ALA A 90 -30.35 4.93 0.03
CA ALA A 90 -29.04 5.58 0.17
C ALA A 90 -28.01 4.63 0.80
N ALA A 91 -28.39 3.91 1.86
CA ALA A 91 -27.54 2.94 2.53
C ALA A 91 -27.10 1.79 1.61
N HIS A 92 -27.92 1.40 0.62
CA HIS A 92 -27.55 0.37 -0.36
C HIS A 92 -26.30 0.73 -1.18
N TYR A 93 -26.09 2.02 -1.44
CA TYR A 93 -24.94 2.51 -2.21
C TYR A 93 -23.71 2.82 -1.35
N ILE A 94 -23.81 2.70 -0.03
CA ILE A 94 -22.71 2.95 0.91
C ILE A 94 -22.04 1.63 1.22
N VAL A 95 -20.82 1.43 0.72
CA VAL A 95 -20.10 0.16 0.86
C VAL A 95 -19.02 0.29 1.93
N PRO A 96 -18.99 -0.58 2.94
CA PRO A 96 -17.85 -0.68 3.86
C PRO A 96 -16.59 -1.01 3.08
N MET A 97 -15.56 -0.18 3.22
CA MET A 97 -14.28 -0.37 2.57
C MET A 97 -13.15 -0.09 3.56
N SER A 98 -12.00 -0.72 3.36
CA SER A 98 -10.77 -0.31 4.04
C SER A 98 -9.83 0.33 3.02
N ARG A 99 -9.17 1.42 3.43
CA ARG A 99 -8.12 2.05 2.64
C ARG A 99 -6.91 2.25 3.52
N PHE A 100 -5.72 2.06 2.97
CA PHE A 100 -4.50 2.34 3.71
C PHE A 100 -4.36 3.85 3.98
N SER A 101 -4.02 4.18 5.22
CA SER A 101 -3.71 5.52 5.70
C SER A 101 -2.52 6.11 4.94
N LYS A 102 -2.26 7.40 5.17
CA LYS A 102 -0.96 7.96 4.80
C LYS A 102 0.13 7.17 5.53
N PRO A 103 1.18 6.71 4.83
CA PRO A 103 2.23 5.92 5.46
C PRO A 103 3.02 6.77 6.47
N ASN A 104 3.41 6.15 7.57
CA ASN A 104 4.34 6.70 8.53
C ASN A 104 5.69 5.98 8.41
N SER A 105 6.80 6.72 8.49
CA SER A 105 8.15 6.14 8.46
C SER A 105 8.49 5.58 9.84
N THR A 106 9.07 4.39 9.90
CA THR A 106 9.55 3.79 11.14
C THR A 106 10.78 2.92 10.86
N VAL A 107 11.79 3.03 11.73
CA VAL A 107 12.96 2.14 11.71
C VAL A 107 12.63 0.87 12.45
N ILE A 108 12.80 -0.28 11.80
CA ILE A 108 12.70 -1.60 12.40
C ILE A 108 14.11 -2.18 12.50
N ILE A 109 14.45 -2.68 13.68
CA ILE A 109 15.75 -3.29 13.99
C ILE A 109 15.56 -4.81 14.07
N THR A 110 16.34 -5.53 13.29
CA THR A 110 16.32 -6.99 13.22
C THR A 110 17.63 -7.55 13.74
N GLU A 111 17.55 -8.40 14.77
CA GLU A 111 18.70 -9.08 15.41
C GLU A 111 18.89 -10.52 14.90
N GLN A 112 18.20 -10.89 13.81
CA GLN A 112 18.22 -12.24 13.22
C GLN A 112 19.51 -12.49 12.42
N TYR A 113 20.63 -12.39 13.10
CA TYR A 113 21.97 -12.55 12.56
C TYR A 113 22.43 -14.01 12.63
N ARG A 114 23.08 -14.47 11.56
CA ARG A 114 23.63 -15.83 11.44
C ARG A 114 25.10 -15.77 11.04
N VAL A 115 25.92 -16.53 11.75
CA VAL A 115 27.30 -16.84 11.35
C VAL A 115 27.36 -18.28 10.86
N GLN A 116 27.81 -18.50 9.63
CA GLN A 116 28.06 -19.83 9.10
C GLN A 116 29.51 -19.91 8.61
N GLY A 117 30.39 -20.51 9.43
CA GLY A 117 31.82 -20.53 9.15
C GLY A 117 32.42 -19.12 9.22
N LEU A 118 32.90 -18.61 8.08
CA LEU A 118 33.40 -17.24 7.93
C LEU A 118 32.36 -16.30 7.31
N GLU A 119 31.12 -16.75 7.09
CA GLU A 119 30.08 -15.92 6.48
C GLU A 119 29.19 -15.29 7.53
N GLN A 120 28.87 -14.02 7.32
CA GLN A 120 27.95 -13.23 8.13
C GLN A 120 26.76 -12.84 7.27
N SER A 121 25.57 -13.30 7.65
CA SER A 121 24.31 -13.04 6.94
C SER A 121 23.16 -12.86 7.90
N PHE A 122 22.04 -12.32 7.41
CA PHE A 122 20.80 -12.24 8.17
C PHE A 122 19.84 -13.34 7.71
N LEU A 123 19.07 -13.92 8.64
CA LEU A 123 18.08 -14.94 8.33
C LEU A 123 16.91 -14.36 7.50
N GLY A 124 16.35 -15.17 6.60
CA GLY A 124 15.16 -14.78 5.81
C GLY A 124 15.45 -14.04 4.49
N TRP A 125 16.72 -13.78 4.19
CA TRP A 125 17.17 -13.01 3.02
C TRP A 125 17.78 -13.88 1.91
N SER A 126 17.34 -15.13 1.83
CA SER A 126 17.72 -16.06 0.77
C SER A 126 16.50 -16.68 0.13
N GLY A 127 16.56 -16.91 -1.17
CA GLY A 127 15.43 -17.41 -1.93
C GLY A 127 15.83 -18.02 -3.26
N THR A 128 14.82 -18.40 -4.03
CA THR A 128 15.00 -18.98 -5.36
C THR A 128 14.10 -18.27 -6.34
N VAL A 129 14.58 -17.99 -7.55
CA VAL A 129 13.78 -17.47 -8.66
C VAL A 129 13.70 -18.49 -9.77
N ARG A 130 12.55 -18.57 -10.44
CA ARG A 130 12.38 -19.41 -11.63
C ARG A 130 12.86 -18.68 -12.86
N TYR A 131 13.17 -19.45 -13.91
CA TYR A 131 13.51 -18.91 -15.22
C TYR A 131 12.49 -17.86 -15.69
N GLY A 132 12.98 -16.65 -15.97
CA GLY A 132 12.18 -15.52 -16.42
C GLY A 132 11.64 -14.62 -15.31
N GLU A 133 11.73 -15.02 -14.04
CA GLU A 133 11.42 -14.16 -12.90
C GLU A 133 12.57 -13.16 -12.65
N SER A 134 12.20 -12.01 -12.08
CA SER A 134 13.13 -10.93 -11.73
C SER A 134 13.69 -11.15 -10.31
N VAL A 135 15.02 -11.13 -10.19
CA VAL A 135 15.73 -11.24 -8.91
C VAL A 135 15.49 -10.00 -8.07
N SER A 136 15.52 -8.82 -8.67
CA SER A 136 15.26 -7.57 -7.95
C SER A 136 13.83 -7.50 -7.41
N ASP A 137 12.83 -7.98 -8.16
CA ASP A 137 11.44 -8.03 -7.68
C ASP A 137 11.27 -9.06 -6.56
N ALA A 138 11.92 -10.21 -6.67
CA ALA A 138 11.95 -11.21 -5.60
C ALA A 138 12.58 -10.64 -4.33
N MET A 139 13.71 -9.94 -4.44
CA MET A 139 14.36 -9.23 -3.34
C MET A 139 13.45 -8.17 -2.71
N ALA A 140 12.83 -7.30 -3.52
CA ALA A 140 11.89 -6.29 -3.03
C ALA A 140 10.69 -6.94 -2.29
N SER A 141 10.18 -8.06 -2.81
CA SER A 141 9.12 -8.83 -2.16
C SER A 141 9.58 -9.42 -0.82
N MET A 142 10.78 -10.00 -0.73
CA MET A 142 11.34 -10.50 0.53
C MET A 142 11.55 -9.40 1.56
N ILE A 143 11.97 -8.21 1.12
CA ILE A 143 12.15 -7.01 1.95
C ILE A 143 10.84 -6.53 2.56
N ASN A 144 9.76 -6.55 1.78
CA ASN A 144 8.46 -6.08 2.22
C ASN A 144 7.60 -7.19 2.85
N ASN A 145 8.12 -8.42 2.94
CA ASN A 145 7.38 -9.54 3.51
C ASN A 145 7.33 -9.43 5.04
N THR A 146 6.11 -9.34 5.59
CA THR A 146 5.87 -9.26 7.04
C THR A 146 6.41 -10.46 7.82
N ARG A 147 6.65 -11.61 7.18
CA ARG A 147 7.30 -12.77 7.81
C ARG A 147 8.77 -12.53 8.18
N ASN A 148 9.44 -11.61 7.47
CA ASN A 148 10.84 -11.25 7.70
C ASN A 148 10.99 -10.01 8.59
N ILE A 149 9.88 -9.40 9.00
CA ILE A 149 9.85 -8.14 9.78
C ILE A 149 9.49 -8.47 11.24
N PRO A 150 10.44 -8.31 12.18
CA PRO A 150 10.16 -8.54 13.60
C PRO A 150 9.00 -7.68 14.11
N GLY A 151 8.03 -8.31 14.78
CA GLY A 151 6.89 -7.60 15.36
C GLY A 151 5.90 -7.02 14.35
N ALA A 152 5.92 -7.46 13.09
CA ALA A 152 4.97 -6.98 12.08
C ALA A 152 3.51 -7.24 12.50
N ILE A 153 2.68 -6.21 12.35
CA ILE A 153 1.25 -6.26 12.68
C ILE A 153 0.49 -6.84 11.48
N PRO A 154 -0.30 -7.91 11.66
CA PRO A 154 -1.09 -8.47 10.57
C PRO A 154 -2.02 -7.45 9.92
N GLY A 155 -2.04 -7.41 8.59
CA GLY A 155 -2.90 -6.51 7.80
C GLY A 155 -2.32 -5.11 7.56
N TYR A 156 -1.18 -4.75 8.17
CA TYR A 156 -0.48 -3.50 7.86
C TYR A 156 0.37 -3.70 6.61
N LEU A 157 0.51 -2.64 5.81
CA LEU A 157 1.36 -2.65 4.61
C LEU A 157 2.72 -2.05 4.96
N TYR A 158 3.78 -2.82 4.74
CA TYR A 158 5.16 -2.40 4.96
C TYR A 158 5.85 -2.25 3.61
N THR A 159 6.36 -1.05 3.32
CA THR A 159 7.11 -0.78 2.10
C THR A 159 8.42 -0.10 2.46
N THR A 160 9.56 -0.70 2.12
CA THR A 160 10.86 -0.04 2.35
C THR A 160 10.99 1.26 1.57
N GLN A 161 11.59 2.24 2.23
CA GLN A 161 11.88 3.51 1.59
C GLN A 161 13.06 3.37 0.62
N LEU A 162 12.89 3.92 -0.58
CA LEU A 162 13.98 4.08 -1.55
C LEU A 162 14.49 5.52 -1.49
N SER A 163 15.80 5.68 -1.64
CA SER A 163 16.48 6.96 -1.69
C SER A 163 17.04 7.20 -3.10
N PRO A 164 16.81 8.40 -3.67
CA PRO A 164 17.50 8.77 -4.89
C PRO A 164 19.01 8.86 -4.62
N TYR A 165 19.81 8.51 -5.63
CA TYR A 165 21.25 8.53 -5.53
C TYR A 165 21.89 9.01 -6.83
N LEU A 166 23.12 9.48 -6.72
CA LEU A 166 24.00 9.76 -7.85
C LEU A 166 25.13 8.73 -7.88
N VAL A 167 25.57 8.35 -9.07
CA VAL A 167 26.73 7.47 -9.23
C VAL A 167 27.99 8.27 -8.91
N ALA A 168 28.71 7.89 -7.86
CA ALA A 168 29.92 8.57 -7.41
C ALA A 168 31.16 8.13 -8.20
N CYS A 169 31.14 6.93 -8.79
CA CYS A 169 32.26 6.37 -9.52
C CYS A 169 31.79 5.42 -10.63
N GLU A 170 32.22 5.69 -11.87
CA GLU A 170 31.91 4.88 -13.06
C GLU A 170 33.13 4.12 -13.61
N GLN A 171 34.31 4.34 -13.01
CA GLN A 171 35.58 3.81 -13.50
C GLN A 171 36.33 3.08 -12.38
N MET A 172 36.88 1.91 -12.69
CA MET A 172 37.60 1.09 -11.71
C MET A 172 39.03 0.75 -12.13
N ASN A 173 39.87 0.48 -11.14
CA ASN A 173 41.18 -0.15 -11.26
C ASN A 173 41.07 -1.62 -10.88
N LEU A 174 41.03 -2.51 -11.87
CA LEU A 174 40.92 -3.94 -11.64
C LEU A 174 42.29 -4.59 -11.52
N VAL A 175 42.56 -5.17 -10.35
CA VAL A 175 43.73 -5.99 -10.04
C VAL A 175 43.28 -7.43 -9.85
N LEU A 176 43.88 -8.35 -10.60
CA LEU A 176 43.64 -9.78 -10.44
C LEU A 176 44.66 -10.41 -9.48
N PHE A 177 44.20 -11.33 -8.65
CA PHE A 177 45.01 -12.21 -7.79
C PHE A 177 46.00 -11.49 -6.85
N GLU A 178 45.64 -10.29 -6.38
CA GLU A 178 46.52 -9.42 -5.56
C GLU A 178 47.90 -9.18 -6.21
N ALA A 179 47.97 -9.25 -7.54
CA ALA A 179 49.22 -9.32 -8.28
C ALA A 179 49.93 -7.98 -8.48
N ALA A 180 49.39 -6.86 -8.00
CA ALA A 180 49.95 -5.52 -8.26
C ALA A 180 51.45 -5.40 -7.89
N GLY A 181 51.92 -6.13 -6.87
CA GLY A 181 53.32 -6.19 -6.45
C GLY A 181 54.12 -7.40 -6.97
N ILE A 182 53.52 -8.28 -7.77
CA ILE A 182 54.13 -9.53 -8.27
C ILE A 182 54.24 -9.50 -9.80
N ASN A 183 53.14 -9.18 -10.48
CA ASN A 183 53.07 -9.07 -11.93
C ASN A 183 52.20 -7.86 -12.32
N PRO A 184 52.81 -6.76 -12.80
CA PRO A 184 52.07 -5.53 -13.11
C PRO A 184 51.10 -5.70 -14.30
N ASN A 185 51.25 -6.75 -15.11
CA ASN A 185 50.36 -7.02 -16.24
C ASN A 185 48.99 -7.55 -15.81
N LEU A 186 48.84 -7.98 -14.55
CA LEU A 186 47.54 -8.39 -13.97
C LEU A 186 46.75 -7.21 -13.37
N VAL A 187 47.23 -5.98 -13.59
CA VAL A 187 46.46 -4.75 -13.39
C VAL A 187 45.81 -4.39 -14.73
N LEU A 188 44.56 -4.81 -14.92
CA LEU A 188 43.89 -4.77 -16.23
C LEU A 188 43.41 -3.36 -16.60
N THR A 189 42.98 -2.58 -15.62
CA THR A 189 42.55 -1.19 -15.80
C THR A 189 43.24 -0.27 -14.80
N LYS A 190 43.46 0.99 -15.18
CA LYS A 190 44.16 2.01 -14.40
C LYS A 190 43.48 3.37 -14.54
N GLY A 191 43.60 4.23 -13.51
CA GLY A 191 43.07 5.58 -13.51
C GLY A 191 41.61 5.73 -13.06
N GLY A 192 40.96 4.65 -12.60
CA GLY A 192 39.63 4.68 -12.00
C GLY A 192 39.63 5.18 -10.55
N CYS A 193 38.43 5.50 -10.05
CA CYS A 193 38.18 5.98 -8.67
C CYS A 193 37.86 4.86 -7.68
N LEU A 194 37.67 3.63 -8.17
CA LEU A 194 37.35 2.45 -7.39
C LEU A 194 38.44 1.40 -7.59
N ASP A 195 39.15 1.01 -6.54
CA ASP A 195 40.13 -0.07 -6.62
C ASP A 195 39.43 -1.41 -6.39
N VAL A 196 39.58 -2.34 -7.32
CA VAL A 196 38.89 -3.63 -7.31
C VAL A 196 39.94 -4.73 -7.32
N ASN A 197 39.99 -5.52 -6.25
CA ASN A 197 40.82 -6.70 -6.13
C ASN A 197 39.95 -7.95 -6.31
N PHE A 198 40.15 -8.64 -7.43
CA PHE A 198 39.53 -9.92 -7.70
C PHE A 198 40.47 -11.05 -7.28
N ILE A 199 40.02 -11.91 -6.38
CA ILE A 199 40.81 -12.97 -5.75
C ILE A 199 40.07 -14.29 -5.96
N LEU A 200 40.80 -15.36 -6.26
CA LEU A 200 40.27 -16.71 -6.13
C LEU A 200 40.77 -17.29 -4.80
N SER A 201 39.91 -17.25 -3.78
CA SER A 201 40.24 -17.89 -2.50
C SER A 201 40.32 -19.40 -2.69
N GLY A 202 41.24 -20.06 -1.98
CA GLY A 202 41.60 -21.46 -2.21
C GLY A 202 42.76 -21.67 -3.20
N PHE A 203 43.28 -20.59 -3.81
CA PHE A 203 44.48 -20.61 -4.65
C PHE A 203 45.76 -20.74 -3.78
N VAL A 204 46.38 -21.93 -3.76
CA VAL A 204 47.48 -22.33 -2.83
C VAL A 204 48.79 -21.59 -3.08
N ALA A 205 49.65 -21.47 -2.05
CA ALA A 205 50.92 -20.72 -1.95
C ALA A 205 51.97 -20.86 -3.08
N ASN A 206 51.89 -21.88 -3.95
CA ASN A 206 52.69 -21.94 -5.19
C ASN A 206 52.17 -20.97 -6.29
N SER A 207 51.08 -20.28 -5.99
CA SER A 207 50.44 -19.24 -6.78
C SER A 207 51.35 -18.08 -7.13
N ARG A 208 52.31 -17.72 -6.26
CA ARG A 208 53.14 -16.53 -6.49
C ARG A 208 54.00 -16.65 -7.74
N GLU A 209 54.58 -17.83 -7.99
CA GLU A 209 55.35 -18.09 -9.21
C GLU A 209 54.43 -18.15 -10.43
N ALA A 210 53.26 -18.79 -10.32
CA ALA A 210 52.26 -18.81 -11.38
C ALA A 210 51.77 -17.39 -11.75
N ILE A 211 51.55 -16.52 -10.75
CA ILE A 211 51.16 -15.12 -10.91
C ILE A 211 52.29 -14.32 -11.56
N ALA A 212 53.54 -14.50 -11.09
CA ALA A 212 54.70 -13.87 -11.69
C ALA A 212 54.86 -14.24 -13.17
N ASN A 213 54.61 -15.50 -13.51
CA ASN A 213 54.71 -16.04 -14.87
C ASN A 213 53.38 -15.98 -15.65
N ALA A 214 52.37 -15.27 -15.15
CA ALA A 214 51.09 -15.16 -15.81
C ALA A 214 51.22 -14.41 -17.15
N THR A 215 50.62 -14.98 -18.19
CA THR A 215 50.53 -14.33 -19.50
C THR A 215 49.22 -13.59 -19.61
N VAL A 216 49.27 -12.29 -19.85
CA VAL A 216 48.09 -11.43 -20.04
C VAL A 216 48.11 -10.85 -21.44
N VAL A 217 47.02 -11.03 -22.19
CA VAL A 217 46.86 -10.51 -23.55
C VAL A 217 45.58 -9.69 -23.61
N GLN A 218 45.70 -8.40 -23.89
CA GLN A 218 44.54 -7.55 -24.17
C GLN A 218 44.08 -7.81 -25.61
N ARG A 219 42.88 -8.36 -25.78
CA ARG A 219 42.30 -8.68 -27.10
C ARG A 219 41.65 -7.46 -27.73
N SER A 220 41.04 -6.60 -26.91
CA SER A 220 40.43 -5.33 -27.30
C SER A 220 40.47 -4.38 -26.10
N ALA A 221 40.03 -3.12 -26.29
CA ALA A 221 40.03 -2.11 -25.23
C ALA A 221 39.45 -2.62 -23.89
N ASN A 222 38.44 -3.48 -23.97
CA ASN A 222 37.65 -3.94 -22.84
C ASN A 222 37.70 -5.47 -22.64
N GLN A 223 38.66 -6.18 -23.25
CA GLN A 223 38.75 -7.65 -23.16
C GLN A 223 40.18 -8.13 -22.96
N TRP A 224 40.35 -9.06 -22.01
CA TRP A 224 41.65 -9.65 -21.67
C TRP A 224 41.54 -11.18 -21.60
N SER A 225 42.64 -11.81 -22.01
CA SER A 225 42.87 -13.24 -21.90
C SER A 225 44.06 -13.46 -20.98
N ILE A 226 43.85 -14.18 -19.88
CA ILE A 226 44.87 -14.45 -18.87
C ILE A 226 45.12 -15.95 -18.80
N VAL A 227 46.39 -16.34 -18.75
CA VAL A 227 46.80 -17.72 -18.48
C VAL A 227 47.80 -17.73 -17.34
N LEU A 228 47.46 -18.47 -16.29
CA LEU A 228 48.37 -18.79 -15.20
C LEU A 228 48.92 -20.20 -15.42
N PRO A 229 50.24 -20.35 -15.66
CA PRO A 229 50.85 -21.66 -15.81
C PRO A 229 50.84 -22.43 -14.48
N GLY A 230 50.93 -23.75 -14.55
CA GLY A 230 50.95 -24.63 -13.37
C GLY A 230 49.86 -25.70 -13.39
N ASP A 231 49.73 -26.43 -12.29
CA ASP A 231 48.68 -27.41 -12.05
C ASP A 231 47.66 -26.83 -11.05
N HIS A 232 46.55 -26.31 -11.58
CA HIS A 232 45.50 -25.62 -10.81
C HIS A 232 44.17 -26.36 -10.94
N ASN A 233 43.38 -26.35 -9.86
CA ASN A 233 42.05 -26.96 -9.84
C ASN A 233 41.03 -26.05 -9.15
N ILE A 234 40.02 -25.57 -9.89
CA ILE A 234 39.00 -24.67 -9.33
C ILE A 234 37.95 -25.36 -8.45
N ALA A 235 38.00 -26.69 -8.27
CA ALA A 235 36.95 -27.44 -7.56
C ALA A 235 36.62 -26.92 -6.16
N GLY A 236 37.62 -26.40 -5.43
CA GLY A 236 37.40 -25.71 -4.16
C GLY A 236 37.92 -24.29 -4.14
N MET A 237 38.08 -23.68 -5.32
CA MET A 237 38.34 -22.25 -5.43
C MET A 237 37.01 -21.51 -5.51
N PHE A 238 36.93 -20.33 -4.92
CA PHE A 238 35.74 -19.47 -4.98
C PHE A 238 36.13 -18.00 -5.14
N PRO A 239 35.36 -17.22 -5.90
CA PRO A 239 35.64 -15.82 -6.14
C PRO A 239 35.38 -15.02 -4.88
N ARG A 240 36.35 -14.17 -4.60
CA ARG A 240 36.30 -13.12 -3.60
C ARG A 240 36.58 -11.80 -4.29
N LEU A 241 35.73 -10.82 -4.05
CA LEU A 241 35.93 -9.47 -4.53
C LEU A 241 36.11 -8.54 -3.34
N ARG A 242 37.12 -7.69 -3.43
CA ARG A 242 37.33 -6.59 -2.48
C ARG A 242 37.41 -5.30 -3.27
N ILE A 243 36.46 -4.40 -3.05
CA ILE A 243 36.50 -3.05 -3.58
C ILE A 243 36.97 -2.08 -2.50
N VAL A 244 37.70 -1.05 -2.89
CA VAL A 244 38.16 0.02 -2.01
C VAL A 244 37.80 1.34 -2.65
N PHE A 245 36.98 2.11 -1.96
CA PHE A 245 36.59 3.47 -2.35
C PHE A 245 36.98 4.41 -1.22
N GLN A 246 37.73 5.48 -1.52
CA GLN A 246 38.21 6.43 -0.51
C GLN A 246 38.88 5.77 0.71
N ASN A 247 39.69 4.72 0.48
CA ASN A 247 40.36 3.90 1.50
C ASN A 247 39.48 3.04 2.40
N VAL A 248 38.18 2.94 2.11
CA VAL A 248 37.25 2.09 2.86
C VAL A 248 36.93 0.83 2.05
N PRO A 249 37.19 -0.37 2.60
CA PRO A 249 36.97 -1.62 1.88
C PRO A 249 35.51 -2.09 1.99
N CYS A 250 35.03 -2.74 0.93
CA CYS A 250 33.82 -3.54 0.93
C CYS A 250 34.12 -4.86 0.22
N SER A 251 33.62 -6.00 0.73
CA SER A 251 33.95 -7.29 0.15
C SER A 251 32.79 -8.27 0.12
N ILE A 252 32.80 -9.12 -0.90
CA ILE A 252 31.87 -10.22 -1.08
C ILE A 252 32.67 -11.48 -1.44
N GLU A 253 32.19 -12.63 -1.00
CA GLU A 253 32.80 -13.94 -1.24
C GLU A 253 31.69 -14.96 -1.49
N GLU A 254 31.83 -15.79 -2.52
CA GLU A 254 30.94 -16.95 -2.72
C GLU A 254 31.15 -17.99 -1.61
N LEU A 255 30.11 -18.76 -1.28
CA LEU A 255 30.24 -19.87 -0.33
C LEU A 255 31.18 -20.93 -0.89
N ALA A 256 32.13 -21.36 -0.06
CA ALA A 256 32.99 -22.48 -0.39
C ALA A 256 32.15 -23.75 -0.58
N LEU A 257 32.05 -24.21 -1.82
CA LEU A 257 31.38 -25.47 -2.13
C LEU A 257 32.30 -26.66 -1.75
N PRO A 258 31.73 -27.79 -1.31
CA PRO A 258 32.52 -29.00 -1.04
C PRO A 258 33.30 -29.45 -2.28
N TYR A 259 34.54 -29.90 -2.08
CA TYR A 259 35.43 -30.36 -3.16
C TYR A 259 34.88 -31.55 -3.98
N ASP A 260 33.92 -32.31 -3.42
CA ASP A 260 33.39 -33.58 -3.95
C ASP A 260 32.03 -33.45 -4.64
N LEU A 261 31.75 -32.33 -5.31
CA LEU A 261 30.59 -32.28 -6.19
C LEU A 261 30.89 -33.13 -7.44
N THR A 262 30.35 -34.35 -7.46
CA THR A 262 30.18 -35.10 -8.70
C THR A 262 29.27 -34.28 -9.60
N PRO A 263 29.68 -33.94 -10.84
CA PRO A 263 28.80 -33.23 -11.76
C PRO A 263 27.48 -34.00 -11.86
N ASP A 264 26.36 -33.29 -11.79
CA ASP A 264 25.06 -33.89 -12.11
C ASP A 264 25.13 -34.49 -13.53
N GLU A 265 24.21 -35.41 -13.88
CA GLU A 265 24.13 -35.95 -15.25
C GLU A 265 24.03 -34.83 -16.31
N SER A 266 23.50 -33.69 -15.87
CA SER A 266 23.39 -32.42 -16.59
C SER A 266 24.72 -31.69 -16.82
N GLY A 267 25.82 -31.96 -16.10
CA GLY A 267 27.12 -31.30 -16.26
C GLY A 267 27.26 -29.92 -15.59
N MET A 268 26.22 -29.44 -14.91
CA MET A 268 26.31 -28.28 -14.00
C MET A 268 26.72 -28.78 -12.60
N ASP A 269 27.69 -28.12 -11.98
CA ASP A 269 28.15 -28.50 -10.63
C ASP A 269 27.29 -27.82 -9.55
N HIS A 270 26.78 -26.63 -9.84
CA HIS A 270 25.83 -25.89 -9.00
C HIS A 270 24.93 -25.02 -9.90
N ILE A 271 23.68 -24.80 -9.50
CA ILE A 271 22.81 -23.83 -10.18
C ILE A 271 23.39 -22.41 -10.06
N PRO A 272 23.17 -21.51 -11.01
CA PRO A 272 23.65 -20.15 -10.88
C PRO A 272 23.09 -19.48 -9.62
N THR A 273 23.90 -18.69 -8.94
CA THR A 273 23.52 -18.00 -7.71
C THR A 273 23.95 -16.54 -7.78
N THR A 274 23.04 -15.62 -7.47
CA THR A 274 23.32 -14.19 -7.30
C THR A 274 23.43 -13.87 -5.82
N ILE A 275 24.56 -13.30 -5.40
CA ILE A 275 24.78 -12.77 -4.07
C ILE A 275 25.04 -11.27 -4.14
N THR A 276 24.60 -10.53 -3.12
CA THR A 276 24.89 -9.11 -3.04
C THR A 276 25.21 -8.68 -1.62
N THR A 277 26.05 -7.65 -1.52
CA THR A 277 26.37 -6.96 -0.29
C THR A 277 26.38 -5.46 -0.50
N LYS A 278 26.27 -4.73 0.62
CA LYS A 278 26.29 -3.29 0.67
C LYS A 278 27.07 -2.83 1.88
N CYS A 279 27.97 -1.88 1.68
CA CYS A 279 28.72 -1.21 2.72
C CYS A 279 28.40 0.29 2.70
N VAL A 280 28.16 0.87 3.88
CA VAL A 280 27.96 2.32 4.04
C VAL A 280 29.24 2.92 4.62
N HIS A 281 29.78 3.91 3.92
CA HIS A 281 31.02 4.58 4.28
C HIS A 281 30.78 5.61 5.38
N PRO A 282 31.82 6.01 6.14
CA PRO A 282 31.72 7.10 7.11
C PRO A 282 31.27 8.43 6.50
N SER A 283 31.55 8.65 5.20
CA SER A 283 31.08 9.81 4.44
C SER A 283 29.56 9.80 4.19
N GLY A 284 28.90 8.65 4.38
CA GLY A 284 27.51 8.40 3.98
C GLY A 284 27.37 7.83 2.57
N ASP A 285 28.45 7.77 1.79
CA ASP A 285 28.47 7.10 0.49
C ASP A 285 28.24 5.59 0.67
N ILE A 286 27.83 4.92 -0.40
CA ILE A 286 27.43 3.52 -0.37
C ILE A 286 28.17 2.77 -1.47
N SER A 287 28.80 1.66 -1.11
CA SER A 287 29.33 0.71 -2.08
C SER A 287 28.46 -0.54 -2.10
N VAL A 288 28.02 -0.92 -3.29
CA VAL A 288 27.24 -2.13 -3.55
C VAL A 288 28.04 -3.04 -4.46
N ILE A 289 28.01 -4.33 -4.14
CA ILE A 289 28.55 -5.39 -4.99
C ILE A 289 27.46 -6.42 -5.22
N SER A 290 27.20 -6.74 -6.47
CA SER A 290 26.38 -7.87 -6.89
C SER A 290 27.25 -8.83 -7.68
N LEU A 291 27.16 -10.12 -7.37
CA LEU A 291 28.00 -11.17 -7.92
C LEU A 291 27.13 -12.38 -8.26
N THR A 292 27.13 -12.77 -9.52
CA THR A 292 26.49 -14.00 -9.99
C THR A 292 27.54 -15.00 -10.43
N THR A 293 27.46 -16.23 -9.91
CA THR A 293 28.37 -17.32 -10.26
C THR A 293 27.62 -18.47 -10.91
N ALA A 294 28.25 -19.17 -11.84
CA ALA A 294 27.76 -20.44 -12.38
C ALA A 294 28.93 -21.40 -12.60
N ARG A 295 28.84 -22.61 -12.03
CA ARG A 295 29.89 -23.64 -12.09
C ARG A 295 29.45 -24.81 -12.93
N PHE A 296 30.29 -25.21 -13.87
CA PHE A 296 29.99 -26.30 -14.78
C PHE A 296 31.23 -27.06 -15.22
N THR A 297 31.05 -28.35 -15.48
CA THR A 297 32.09 -29.26 -15.92
C THR A 297 31.67 -29.91 -17.24
N THR A 298 32.56 -29.87 -18.24
CA THR A 298 32.29 -30.49 -19.54
C THR A 298 32.95 -31.87 -19.66
N ARG A 299 32.29 -32.79 -20.36
CA ARG A 299 32.76 -34.19 -20.49
C ARG A 299 34.05 -34.35 -21.28
N SER A 300 34.33 -33.41 -22.19
CA SER A 300 35.52 -33.41 -23.04
C SER A 300 35.76 -32.01 -23.56
N ILE A 301 37.03 -31.65 -23.74
CA ILE A 301 37.43 -30.41 -24.39
C ILE A 301 36.80 -30.25 -25.79
N LYS A 302 36.72 -31.32 -26.59
CA LYS A 302 36.16 -31.25 -27.95
C LYS A 302 34.66 -30.90 -27.96
N LEU A 303 33.99 -31.07 -26.83
CA LEU A 303 32.56 -30.83 -26.66
C LEU A 303 32.28 -29.55 -25.87
N PHE A 304 33.29 -28.70 -25.61
CA PHE A 304 33.13 -27.52 -24.77
C PHE A 304 32.03 -26.59 -25.30
N GLY A 305 32.14 -26.10 -26.55
CA GLY A 305 31.11 -25.24 -27.16
C GLY A 305 29.72 -25.87 -27.12
N LYS A 306 29.59 -27.14 -27.51
CA LYS A 306 28.29 -27.87 -27.48
C LYS A 306 27.72 -28.03 -26.07
N ALA A 307 28.57 -28.22 -25.06
CA ALA A 307 28.15 -28.32 -23.66
C ALA A 307 27.67 -26.96 -23.14
N VAL A 308 28.41 -25.88 -23.46
CA VAL A 308 28.01 -24.50 -23.13
C VAL A 308 26.65 -24.17 -23.75
N ASP A 309 26.43 -24.50 -25.03
CA ASP A 309 25.13 -24.31 -25.69
C ASP A 309 24.01 -25.18 -25.07
N GLY A 310 24.39 -26.26 -24.38
CA GLY A 310 23.47 -27.11 -23.62
C GLY A 310 23.09 -26.54 -22.26
N PHE A 311 23.90 -25.64 -21.68
CA PHE A 311 23.67 -25.00 -20.39
C PHE A 311 23.08 -23.59 -20.55
N PHE A 312 23.46 -22.89 -21.61
CA PHE A 312 23.15 -21.49 -21.83
C PHE A 312 22.50 -21.26 -23.19
N ASN A 313 21.38 -20.55 -23.22
CA ASN A 313 20.65 -20.21 -24.44
C ASN A 313 21.34 -19.09 -25.25
N ASN A 314 22.27 -18.37 -24.63
CA ASN A 314 23.09 -17.35 -25.26
C ASN A 314 24.49 -17.36 -24.63
N THR A 315 25.48 -16.91 -25.41
CA THR A 315 26.87 -16.88 -24.98
C THR A 315 27.44 -15.47 -25.13
N SER A 316 28.18 -15.01 -24.12
CA SER A 316 28.93 -13.75 -24.17
C SER A 316 30.31 -13.96 -24.85
N ASN A 317 31.06 -12.87 -25.06
CA ASN A 317 32.39 -12.95 -25.67
C ASN A 317 33.37 -13.85 -24.89
N PRO A 318 33.42 -13.81 -23.54
CA PRO A 318 34.23 -14.73 -22.75
C PRO A 318 34.05 -16.21 -23.12
N PHE A 319 32.82 -16.69 -23.33
CA PHE A 319 32.56 -18.09 -23.72
C PHE A 319 33.13 -18.44 -25.09
N ARG A 320 32.89 -17.59 -26.10
CA ARG A 320 33.39 -17.80 -27.46
C ARG A 320 34.92 -17.77 -27.52
N ASN A 321 35.53 -16.85 -26.79
CA ASN A 321 36.98 -16.71 -26.71
C ASN A 321 37.63 -17.89 -25.97
N MET A 322 36.97 -18.42 -24.95
CA MET A 322 37.45 -19.53 -24.13
C MET A 322 37.52 -20.83 -24.93
N ASP A 323 36.52 -21.12 -25.77
CA ASP A 323 36.53 -22.35 -26.60
C ASP A 323 37.79 -22.41 -27.48
N ALA A 324 38.09 -21.33 -28.22
CA ALA A 324 39.30 -21.23 -29.02
C ALA A 324 40.58 -21.30 -28.16
N ARG A 325 40.56 -20.71 -26.95
CA ARG A 325 41.73 -20.67 -26.06
C ARG A 325 42.04 -22.05 -25.48
N ILE A 326 41.04 -22.79 -25.05
CA ILE A 326 41.17 -24.15 -24.53
C ILE A 326 41.87 -25.04 -25.57
N GLN A 327 41.44 -24.98 -26.84
CA GLN A 327 42.04 -25.78 -27.92
C GLN A 327 43.53 -25.45 -28.14
N ASN A 328 43.92 -24.19 -28.00
CA ASN A 328 45.31 -23.76 -28.16
C ASN A 328 46.19 -24.14 -26.96
N ILE A 329 45.64 -24.12 -25.74
CA ILE A 329 46.36 -24.42 -24.51
C ILE A 329 46.80 -25.89 -24.45
N ILE A 330 45.97 -26.82 -24.91
CA ILE A 330 46.36 -28.24 -25.01
C ILE A 330 47.55 -28.42 -25.93
N LYS A 331 47.59 -27.69 -27.05
CA LYS A 331 48.72 -27.74 -28.00
C LYS A 331 49.99 -27.18 -27.37
N GLN A 332 49.86 -26.13 -26.57
CA GLN A 332 50.99 -25.41 -25.99
C GLN A 332 51.59 -26.11 -24.77
N PHE A 333 50.77 -26.59 -23.83
CA PHE A 333 51.24 -27.11 -22.55
C PHE A 333 51.06 -28.63 -22.39
N GLY A 334 50.54 -29.30 -23.41
CA GLY A 334 50.31 -30.74 -23.41
C GLY A 334 49.19 -31.20 -22.47
N VAL A 335 48.95 -32.50 -22.46
CA VAL A 335 47.88 -33.18 -21.70
C VAL A 335 48.33 -33.52 -20.25
N GLY A 336 49.39 -32.88 -19.75
CA GLY A 336 49.92 -33.11 -18.40
C GLY A 336 49.78 -31.92 -17.46
N SER A 337 49.66 -30.71 -18.01
CA SER A 337 49.52 -29.48 -17.24
C SER A 337 48.05 -29.09 -17.09
N ARG A 338 47.72 -28.35 -16.02
CA ARG A 338 46.36 -27.86 -15.74
C ARG A 338 46.41 -26.34 -15.51
N PRO A 339 46.79 -25.55 -16.54
CA PRO A 339 46.86 -24.11 -16.38
C PRO A 339 45.47 -23.55 -16.11
N LEU A 340 45.42 -22.43 -15.38
CA LEU A 340 44.20 -21.67 -15.19
C LEU A 340 44.08 -20.67 -16.34
N VAL A 341 42.92 -20.67 -16.99
CA VAL A 341 42.61 -19.83 -18.14
C VAL A 341 41.46 -18.93 -17.75
N MET A 342 41.59 -17.63 -18.02
CA MET A 342 40.56 -16.66 -17.73
C MET A 342 40.35 -15.77 -18.95
N GLU A 343 39.11 -15.68 -19.40
CA GLU A 343 38.68 -14.66 -20.36
C GLU A 343 37.79 -13.67 -19.62
N THR A 344 38.12 -12.39 -19.70
CA THR A 344 37.40 -11.34 -18.99
C THR A 344 37.05 -10.20 -19.93
N GLN A 345 35.86 -9.66 -19.73
CA GLN A 345 35.34 -8.47 -20.40
C GLN A 345 34.91 -7.47 -19.33
N ILE A 346 35.29 -6.21 -19.51
CA ILE A 346 34.99 -5.13 -18.56
C ILE A 346 34.15 -4.06 -19.26
N SER A 347 33.10 -3.58 -18.59
CA SER A 347 32.27 -2.48 -19.10
C SER A 347 31.89 -1.55 -17.95
N GLY A 348 32.55 -0.40 -17.86
CA GLY A 348 32.39 0.52 -16.73
C GLY A 348 32.77 -0.16 -15.41
N THR A 349 31.80 -0.35 -14.53
CA THR A 349 31.95 -1.04 -13.24
C THR A 349 31.45 -2.50 -13.26
N SER A 350 31.09 -3.03 -14.43
CA SER A 350 30.71 -4.44 -14.59
C SER A 350 31.87 -5.30 -15.12
N ILE A 351 32.00 -6.52 -14.59
CA ILE A 351 32.99 -7.52 -14.99
C ILE A 351 32.27 -8.80 -15.40
N ASP A 352 32.58 -9.29 -16.59
CA ASP A 352 32.15 -10.59 -17.10
C ASP A 352 33.38 -11.49 -17.26
N ALA A 353 33.51 -12.54 -16.45
CA ALA A 353 34.67 -13.41 -16.46
C ALA A 353 34.28 -14.89 -16.58
N LEU A 354 35.03 -15.62 -17.39
CA LEU A 354 34.96 -17.07 -17.47
C LEU A 354 36.34 -17.65 -17.14
N ILE A 355 36.40 -18.43 -16.07
CA ILE A 355 37.63 -19.03 -15.56
C ILE A 355 37.53 -20.53 -15.72
N CYS A 356 38.51 -21.17 -16.35
CA CYS A 356 38.53 -22.61 -16.55
C CYS A 356 39.86 -23.21 -16.07
N THR A 357 39.78 -24.41 -15.50
CA THR A 357 40.90 -25.32 -15.29
C THR A 357 40.57 -26.69 -15.88
N PHE A 358 41.53 -27.59 -15.90
CA PHE A 358 41.36 -28.91 -16.50
C PHE A 358 41.50 -29.95 -15.40
N GLY A 359 40.53 -30.84 -15.24
CA GLY A 359 40.65 -32.05 -14.42
C GLY A 359 40.89 -33.28 -15.30
N TYR A 360 41.44 -34.36 -14.75
CA TYR A 360 41.53 -35.64 -15.47
C TYR A 360 40.54 -36.64 -14.88
N VAL A 361 39.72 -37.20 -15.75
CA VAL A 361 38.86 -38.35 -15.43
C VAL A 361 39.08 -39.37 -16.53
N GLU A 362 39.42 -40.61 -16.17
CA GLU A 362 39.69 -41.70 -17.12
C GLU A 362 40.74 -41.31 -18.19
N SER A 363 41.80 -40.60 -17.77
CA SER A 363 42.89 -40.14 -18.65
C SER A 363 42.49 -39.14 -19.74
N ALA A 364 41.29 -38.55 -19.68
CA ALA A 364 40.84 -37.49 -20.58
C ALA A 364 40.74 -36.13 -19.83
N PRO A 365 41.26 -35.03 -20.40
CA PRO A 365 41.13 -33.72 -19.79
C PRO A 365 39.69 -33.20 -19.93
N ARG A 366 39.13 -32.74 -18.81
CA ARG A 366 37.78 -32.21 -18.67
C ARG A 366 37.84 -30.77 -18.16
N PRO A 367 37.40 -29.78 -18.96
CA PRO A 367 37.26 -28.40 -18.50
C PRO A 367 36.28 -28.31 -17.33
N ARG A 368 36.75 -27.73 -16.24
CA ARG A 368 35.91 -27.24 -15.13
C ARG A 368 35.94 -25.73 -15.21
N CYS A 369 34.77 -25.11 -15.27
CA CYS A 369 34.67 -23.67 -15.49
C CYS A 369 33.76 -23.00 -14.46
N LEU A 370 34.13 -21.78 -14.12
CA LEU A 370 33.43 -20.85 -13.25
C LEU A 370 33.15 -19.59 -14.08
N TYR A 371 31.88 -19.38 -14.40
CA TYR A 371 31.38 -18.14 -14.94
C TYR A 371 31.07 -17.18 -13.79
N ILE A 372 31.45 -15.91 -13.95
CA ILE A 372 31.34 -14.87 -12.94
C ILE A 372 30.85 -13.60 -13.64
N ASN A 373 29.73 -13.07 -13.18
CA ASN A 373 29.30 -11.72 -13.51
C ASN A 373 29.29 -10.86 -12.24
N ILE A 374 29.89 -9.69 -12.33
CA ILE A 374 30.01 -8.74 -11.23
C ILE A 374 29.44 -7.41 -11.69
N ASP A 375 28.63 -6.79 -10.86
CA ASP A 375 28.24 -5.40 -11.00
C ASP A 375 28.56 -4.66 -9.69
N MET A 376 29.25 -3.52 -9.83
CA MET A 376 29.66 -2.69 -8.72
C MET A 376 29.08 -1.30 -8.90
N LEU A 377 28.60 -0.72 -7.80
CA LEU A 377 28.03 0.61 -7.83
C LEU A 377 28.46 1.36 -6.58
N VAL A 378 29.03 2.55 -6.77
CA VAL A 378 29.25 3.50 -5.67
C VAL A 378 28.22 4.60 -5.80
N ALA A 379 27.34 4.69 -4.81
CA ALA A 379 26.21 5.61 -4.78
C ALA A 379 26.44 6.69 -3.72
N LYS A 380 26.22 7.94 -4.11
CA LYS A 380 26.15 9.09 -3.20
C LYS A 380 24.70 9.49 -3.01
N LEU A 381 24.25 9.47 -1.76
CA LEU A 381 22.89 9.91 -1.42
C LEU A 381 22.81 11.44 -1.38
N SER A 382 21.63 11.99 -1.66
CA SER A 382 21.39 13.43 -1.53
C SER A 382 21.47 13.92 -0.10
N GLU A 383 20.98 13.10 0.84
CA GLU A 383 20.95 13.38 2.28
C GLU A 383 21.18 12.10 3.08
N ASN A 384 21.84 12.22 4.23
CA ASN A 384 22.01 11.11 5.17
C ASN A 384 20.69 10.84 5.91
N ASN A 385 20.37 9.57 6.12
CA ASN A 385 19.17 9.16 6.85
C ASN A 385 19.37 9.39 8.37
N THR A 386 18.70 10.42 8.88
CA THR A 386 18.73 10.80 10.30
C THR A 386 18.08 9.77 11.21
N ASP A 387 17.10 9.01 10.72
CA ASP A 387 16.37 8.01 11.51
C ASP A 387 17.30 6.83 11.85
N ILE A 388 18.12 6.40 10.89
CA ILE A 388 19.14 5.34 11.11
C ILE A 388 20.23 5.81 12.06
N ILE A 389 20.73 7.04 11.89
CA ILE A 389 21.75 7.61 12.79
C ILE A 389 21.21 7.70 14.22
N SER A 390 19.95 8.11 14.39
CA SER A 390 19.28 8.20 15.69
C SER A 390 19.06 6.81 16.30
N ALA A 391 18.61 5.83 15.52
CA ALA A 391 18.43 4.45 15.96
C ALA A 391 19.75 3.79 16.43
N ARG A 392 20.88 4.23 15.87
CA ARG A 392 22.23 3.81 16.27
C ARG A 392 22.83 4.65 17.41
N ASN A 393 22.03 5.48 18.09
CA ASN A 393 22.49 6.37 19.16
C ASN A 393 23.64 7.30 18.74
N GLY A 394 23.66 7.75 17.49
CA GLY A 394 24.69 8.66 16.97
C GLY A 394 26.05 8.00 16.67
N LEU A 395 26.13 6.66 16.68
CA LEU A 395 27.34 5.97 16.23
C LEU A 395 27.62 6.29 14.75
N PRO A 396 28.89 6.55 14.37
CA PRO A 396 29.25 6.77 12.97
C PRO A 396 28.98 5.51 12.15
N PHE A 397 28.74 5.66 10.84
CA PHE A 397 28.72 4.48 9.97
C PHE A 397 30.09 3.82 10.02
N ASP A 398 30.11 2.54 10.40
CA ASP A 398 31.36 1.86 10.70
C ASP A 398 32.21 1.70 9.44
N VAL A 399 33.50 2.00 9.59
CA VAL A 399 34.51 1.38 8.75
C VAL A 399 34.58 -0.07 9.21
N TYR A 400 34.36 -1.02 8.31
CA TYR A 400 34.69 -2.42 8.58
C TYR A 400 36.17 -2.47 8.96
N ASP A 401 36.49 -2.51 10.27
CA ASP A 401 37.85 -2.39 10.76
C ASP A 401 38.58 -3.70 10.49
N TYR A 402 39.32 -3.68 9.39
CA TYR A 402 40.14 -4.77 8.90
C TYR A 402 41.44 -4.83 9.72
N ARG A 403 41.35 -5.09 11.03
CA ARG A 403 42.54 -5.31 11.86
C ARG A 403 43.09 -6.71 11.64
N TRP A 404 44.20 -6.78 10.94
CA TRP A 404 45.04 -7.97 10.82
C TRP A 404 45.82 -8.31 12.10
N ASP A 405 45.89 -7.41 13.09
CA ASP A 405 46.85 -7.51 14.20
C ASP A 405 46.40 -8.40 15.38
N THR A 406 45.13 -8.77 15.49
CA THR A 406 44.63 -9.51 16.67
C THR A 406 44.60 -11.03 16.55
N GLY A 407 45.06 -11.63 15.45
CA GLY A 407 45.14 -13.10 15.34
C GLY A 407 43.79 -13.85 15.34
N TYR A 408 42.67 -13.14 15.46
CA TYR A 408 41.32 -13.68 15.28
C TYR A 408 40.82 -13.38 13.86
N ARG A 409 40.62 -14.46 13.11
CA ARG A 409 40.13 -14.48 11.73
C ARG A 409 38.68 -13.98 11.61
N THR A 410 38.40 -12.69 11.73
CA THR A 410 37.10 -12.13 11.31
C THR A 410 37.14 -11.76 9.82
N PHE A 411 37.45 -12.75 8.98
CA PHE A 411 37.34 -12.65 7.52
C PHE A 411 35.87 -12.85 7.09
N GLY A 412 34.98 -12.02 7.62
CA GLY A 412 33.54 -12.09 7.38
C GLY A 412 33.19 -11.72 5.94
N SER A 413 32.87 -12.67 5.07
CA SER A 413 32.10 -12.36 3.86
C SER A 413 30.72 -11.87 4.31
N THR A 414 30.43 -10.60 4.02
CA THR A 414 29.12 -10.01 4.28
C THR A 414 28.21 -10.34 3.11
N LYS A 415 27.10 -11.06 3.36
CA LYS A 415 26.07 -11.32 2.36
C LYS A 415 24.74 -10.78 2.85
N ALA A 416 24.23 -9.77 2.16
CA ALA A 416 22.89 -9.26 2.43
C ALA A 416 21.83 -10.19 1.85
N PHE A 417 22.03 -10.67 0.61
CA PHE A 417 21.09 -11.57 -0.06
C PHE A 417 21.79 -12.70 -0.82
N THR A 418 21.08 -13.82 -0.99
CA THR A 418 21.51 -14.95 -1.82
C THR A 418 20.31 -15.54 -2.56
N ILE A 419 20.36 -15.52 -3.89
CA ILE A 419 19.25 -15.93 -4.76
C ILE A 419 19.73 -16.97 -5.75
N ASP A 420 19.12 -18.15 -5.68
CA ASP A 420 19.40 -19.24 -6.62
C ASP A 420 18.49 -19.18 -7.84
N HIS A 421 19.07 -19.44 -9.01
CA HIS A 421 18.37 -19.43 -10.29
C HIS A 421 17.92 -20.84 -10.66
N ILE A 422 16.61 -21.07 -10.69
CA ILE A 422 16.02 -22.35 -11.11
C ILE A 422 15.83 -22.33 -12.64
N PRO A 423 16.43 -23.28 -13.37
CA PRO A 423 16.38 -23.29 -14.83
C PRO A 423 15.01 -23.65 -15.41
N LEU A 424 14.82 -23.33 -16.69
CA LEU A 424 13.73 -23.88 -17.47
C LEU A 424 14.04 -25.33 -17.84
N ARG A 425 13.25 -26.29 -17.35
CA ARG A 425 13.31 -27.68 -17.81
C ARG A 425 12.57 -27.81 -19.13
N LYS A 426 13.29 -28.02 -20.24
CA LYS A 426 12.70 -28.38 -21.53
C LYS A 426 12.75 -29.90 -21.69
N ASN A 427 11.66 -30.53 -22.14
CA ASN A 427 11.61 -31.98 -22.31
C ASN A 427 12.77 -32.46 -23.21
N SER A 428 13.63 -33.33 -22.69
CA SER A 428 14.77 -34.03 -23.33
C SER A 428 16.06 -33.25 -23.66
N THR A 429 16.10 -31.92 -23.56
CA THR A 429 17.33 -31.12 -23.69
C THR A 429 17.53 -30.36 -22.38
N GLY A 430 18.73 -30.42 -21.80
CA GLY A 430 19.03 -29.99 -20.43
C GLY A 430 18.56 -28.59 -19.98
N SER A 431 18.83 -28.30 -18.71
CA SER A 431 18.53 -27.01 -18.07
C SER A 431 19.17 -25.84 -18.81
N LEU A 432 18.36 -24.89 -19.31
CA LEU A 432 18.87 -23.69 -20.00
C LEU A 432 18.77 -22.44 -19.11
N PHE A 433 19.89 -21.75 -18.98
CA PHE A 433 20.03 -20.42 -18.39
C PHE A 433 20.29 -19.37 -19.49
N SER A 434 20.03 -18.09 -19.21
CA SER A 434 20.39 -16.99 -20.13
C SER A 434 21.48 -16.15 -19.46
N ILE A 435 22.69 -16.14 -20.03
CA ILE A 435 23.81 -15.32 -19.58
C ILE A 435 23.43 -13.84 -19.58
N LEU A 436 22.80 -13.35 -20.66
CA LEU A 436 22.36 -11.95 -20.72
C LEU A 436 21.35 -11.62 -19.61
N LYS A 437 20.47 -12.57 -19.25
CA LYS A 437 19.53 -12.37 -18.15
C LYS A 437 20.25 -12.36 -16.80
N LEU A 438 21.19 -13.27 -16.56
CA LEU A 438 22.02 -13.26 -15.35
C LEU A 438 22.78 -11.93 -15.20
N GLN A 439 23.30 -11.38 -16.29
CA GLN A 439 23.98 -10.08 -16.30
C GLN A 439 23.03 -8.93 -15.95
N GLU A 440 21.86 -8.89 -16.61
CA GLU A 440 20.81 -7.90 -16.34
C GLU A 440 20.34 -7.97 -14.87
N GLU A 441 20.08 -9.16 -14.35
CA GLU A 441 19.65 -9.35 -12.96
C GLU A 441 20.73 -8.95 -11.97
N THR A 442 22.00 -9.27 -12.23
CA THR A 442 23.12 -8.85 -11.37
C THR A 442 23.19 -7.32 -11.27
N HIS A 443 23.02 -6.63 -12.40
CA HIS A 443 22.97 -5.18 -12.47
C HIS A 443 21.75 -4.59 -11.74
N ASN A 444 20.55 -5.12 -12.00
CA ASN A 444 19.31 -4.66 -11.36
C ASN A 444 19.34 -4.83 -9.84
N VAL A 445 19.96 -5.90 -9.35
CA VAL A 445 20.18 -6.13 -7.91
C VAL A 445 21.10 -5.06 -7.33
N ALA A 446 22.20 -4.72 -8.02
CA ALA A 446 23.10 -3.66 -7.57
C ALA A 446 22.39 -2.30 -7.49
N GLN A 447 21.56 -1.97 -8.50
CA GLN A 447 20.75 -0.76 -8.51
C GLN A 447 19.70 -0.75 -7.39
N LEU A 448 18.98 -1.85 -7.16
CA LEU A 448 18.01 -1.96 -6.08
C LEU A 448 18.69 -1.74 -4.73
N MET A 449 19.82 -2.40 -4.47
CA MET A 449 20.56 -2.26 -3.22
C MET A 449 21.09 -0.84 -3.00
N ALA A 450 21.52 -0.15 -4.06
CA ALA A 450 21.90 1.26 -4.00
C ALA A 450 20.69 2.17 -3.75
N SER A 451 19.54 1.89 -4.38
CA SER A 451 18.30 2.63 -4.17
C SER A 451 17.73 2.46 -2.76
N LEU A 452 17.99 1.34 -2.09
CA LEU A 452 17.68 1.21 -0.66
C LEU A 452 18.51 2.15 0.21
N GLY A 453 19.61 2.70 -0.31
CA GLY A 453 20.39 3.73 0.37
C GLY A 453 20.84 3.32 1.78
N GLN A 454 20.78 4.27 2.71
CA GLN A 454 20.99 4.03 4.13
C GLN A 454 19.74 3.41 4.80
N ASN A 455 18.59 3.37 4.11
CA ASN A 455 17.32 2.85 4.63
C ASN A 455 17.33 1.32 4.86
N PHE A 456 18.38 0.64 4.39
CA PHE A 456 18.65 -0.77 4.66
C PHE A 456 20.12 -0.87 5.08
N TYR A 457 20.41 -0.78 6.37
CA TYR A 457 21.78 -0.73 6.89
C TYR A 457 22.11 -1.96 7.71
N THR A 458 23.19 -2.64 7.34
CA THR A 458 23.69 -3.83 8.05
C THR A 458 24.83 -3.43 8.99
N ASP A 459 24.58 -3.47 10.28
CA ASP A 459 25.57 -3.24 11.33
C ASP A 459 26.11 -4.59 11.82
N TYR A 460 27.18 -5.04 11.18
CA TYR A 460 27.81 -6.32 11.51
C TYR A 460 28.55 -6.30 12.85
N ASN A 461 28.89 -5.12 13.38
CA ASN A 461 29.52 -5.01 14.69
C ASN A 461 28.50 -5.19 15.82
N GLN A 462 27.29 -4.67 15.62
CA GLN A 462 26.16 -4.84 16.54
C GLN A 462 25.28 -6.07 16.23
N ASN A 463 25.59 -6.83 15.17
CA ASN A 463 24.78 -7.95 14.67
C ASN A 463 23.31 -7.55 14.39
N GLN A 464 23.10 -6.33 13.89
CA GLN A 464 21.79 -5.71 13.71
C GLN A 464 21.58 -5.25 12.28
N LEU A 465 20.38 -5.49 11.75
CA LEU A 465 19.92 -4.94 10.48
C LEU A 465 18.88 -3.86 10.75
N TYR A 466 19.12 -2.67 10.27
CA TYR A 466 18.24 -1.52 10.39
C TYR A 466 17.51 -1.31 9.06
N VAL A 467 16.18 -1.29 9.08
CA VAL A 467 15.37 -1.09 7.89
C VAL A 467 14.31 -0.02 8.13
N VAL A 468 14.25 0.99 7.26
CA VAL A 468 13.23 2.03 7.30
C VAL A 468 12.05 1.64 6.43
N TYR A 469 10.91 1.42 7.08
CA TYR A 469 9.65 1.08 6.44
C TYR A 469 8.67 2.25 6.48
N ASN A 470 8.01 2.49 5.35
CA ASN A 470 6.77 3.21 5.27
C ASN A 470 5.63 2.25 5.63
N ILE A 471 5.04 2.43 6.81
CA ILE A 471 3.96 1.60 7.34
C ILE A 471 2.64 2.31 7.07
N ALA A 472 1.77 1.66 6.29
CA ALA A 472 0.42 2.14 6.04
C ALA A 472 -0.59 1.26 6.78
N VAL A 473 -1.45 1.90 7.58
CA VAL A 473 -2.43 1.24 8.43
C VAL A 473 -3.76 1.16 7.69
N PRO A 474 -4.44 0.00 7.64
CA PRO A 474 -5.78 -0.06 7.07
C PRO A 474 -6.75 0.75 7.94
N GLU A 475 -7.26 1.86 7.40
CA GLU A 475 -8.32 2.65 8.01
C GLU A 475 -9.68 2.12 7.54
N PRO A 476 -10.57 1.74 8.47
CA PRO A 476 -11.95 1.41 8.11
C PRO A 476 -12.70 2.68 7.71
N GLY A 477 -13.51 2.58 6.67
CA GLY A 477 -14.35 3.68 6.22
C GLY A 477 -15.45 3.22 5.30
N LEU A 478 -16.01 4.19 4.58
CA LEU A 478 -17.16 3.98 3.71
C LEU A 478 -16.81 4.56 2.35
N ASP A 479 -17.02 3.76 1.30
CA ASP A 479 -17.00 4.28 -0.06
C ASP A 479 -18.40 4.79 -0.40
N ILE A 480 -18.51 6.12 -0.52
CA ILE A 480 -19.76 6.82 -0.82
C ILE A 480 -19.62 7.43 -2.22
N PRO A 481 -20.52 7.12 -3.17
CA PRO A 481 -20.51 7.76 -4.48
C PRO A 481 -20.69 9.28 -4.35
N LEU A 482 -19.86 10.06 -5.05
CA LEU A 482 -19.88 11.52 -4.95
C LEU A 482 -21.25 12.11 -5.33
N TRP A 483 -21.90 11.56 -6.36
CA TRP A 483 -23.22 11.99 -6.81
C TRP A 483 -24.29 11.85 -5.71
N LEU A 484 -24.21 10.78 -4.90
CA LEU A 484 -25.15 10.51 -3.82
C LEU A 484 -24.97 11.54 -2.71
N LEU A 485 -23.72 11.84 -2.34
CA LEU A 485 -23.41 12.83 -1.31
C LEU A 485 -23.86 14.24 -1.73
N VAL A 486 -23.59 14.63 -2.98
CA VAL A 486 -24.03 15.92 -3.53
C VAL A 486 -25.56 16.01 -3.57
N LEU A 487 -26.24 14.94 -4.01
CA LEU A 487 -27.71 14.89 -4.07
C LEU A 487 -28.33 15.04 -2.67
N ILE A 488 -27.84 14.30 -1.67
CA ILE A 488 -28.33 14.38 -0.29
C ILE A 488 -28.16 15.80 0.24
N ILE A 489 -26.98 16.41 0.09
CA ILE A 489 -26.73 17.78 0.57
C ILE A 489 -27.65 18.80 -0.11
N LEU A 490 -27.82 18.71 -1.44
CA LEU A 490 -28.72 19.61 -2.17
C LEU A 490 -30.17 19.47 -1.70
N ILE A 491 -30.65 18.25 -1.50
CA ILE A 491 -32.00 18.02 -0.98
C ILE A 491 -32.12 18.54 0.46
N MET A 492 -31.16 18.27 1.34
CA MET A 492 -31.16 18.82 2.71
C MET A 492 -31.23 20.34 2.73
N MET A 493 -30.41 21.01 1.91
CA MET A 493 -30.39 22.47 1.82
C MET A 493 -31.70 23.02 1.27
N THR A 494 -32.25 22.44 0.20
CA THR A 494 -33.55 22.88 -0.34
C THR A 494 -34.69 22.65 0.66
N CYS A 495 -34.71 21.52 1.36
CA CYS A 495 -35.67 21.24 2.43
C CYS A 495 -35.57 22.23 3.59
N LEU A 496 -34.35 22.54 4.03
CA LEU A 496 -34.09 23.50 5.09
C LEU A 496 -34.55 24.91 4.68
N CYS A 497 -34.17 25.37 3.49
CA CYS A 497 -34.59 26.66 2.95
C CYS A 497 -36.12 26.76 2.86
N LEU A 498 -36.78 25.71 2.36
CA LEU A 498 -38.23 25.67 2.25
C LEU A 498 -38.90 25.75 3.63
N TRP A 499 -38.40 24.97 4.60
CA TRP A 499 -38.93 24.99 5.96
C TRP A 499 -38.76 26.35 6.63
N VAL A 500 -37.55 26.92 6.61
CA VAL A 500 -37.26 28.24 7.20
C VAL A 500 -38.09 29.33 6.53
N ALA A 501 -38.21 29.32 5.20
CA ALA A 501 -39.03 30.28 4.48
C ALA A 501 -40.51 30.17 4.90
N THR A 502 -41.05 28.96 5.05
CA THR A 502 -42.44 28.81 5.50
C THR A 502 -42.67 29.28 6.92
N GLU A 503 -41.74 29.03 7.86
CA GLU A 503 -41.88 29.52 9.24
C GLU A 503 -41.77 31.05 9.32
N TYR A 504 -40.99 31.67 8.44
CA TYR A 504 -40.81 33.13 8.42
C TYR A 504 -41.94 33.88 7.71
N PHE A 505 -42.45 33.35 6.59
CA PHE A 505 -43.40 34.06 5.72
C PHE A 505 -44.88 33.68 5.92
N LEU A 506 -45.20 32.58 6.63
CA LEU A 506 -46.58 32.18 6.90
C LEU A 506 -46.97 32.56 8.33
N ASP A 507 -48.18 33.09 8.49
CA ASP A 507 -48.73 33.41 9.81
C ASP A 507 -48.78 32.18 10.72
N GLN A 508 -48.65 32.41 12.04
CA GLN A 508 -48.67 31.35 13.06
C GLN A 508 -49.90 30.44 12.98
N GLN A 509 -51.04 30.92 12.48
CA GLN A 509 -52.24 30.11 12.27
C GLN A 509 -52.05 28.96 11.26
N TYR A 510 -51.10 29.10 10.33
CA TYR A 510 -50.75 28.08 9.34
C TYR A 510 -49.49 27.29 9.74
N THR A 511 -48.66 27.81 10.64
CA THR A 511 -47.41 27.17 11.09
C THR A 511 -47.47 26.51 12.48
N CYS A 512 -48.52 26.77 13.28
CA CYS A 512 -48.73 26.09 14.57
C CYS A 512 -49.29 24.66 14.42
N SER A 513 -48.98 23.77 15.38
CA SER A 513 -49.59 22.44 15.44
C SER A 513 -51.05 22.52 15.91
N LEU A 514 -51.91 21.56 15.52
CA LEU A 514 -53.30 21.48 16.01
C LEU A 514 -53.32 21.41 17.53
N TYR A 515 -52.40 20.67 18.15
CA TYR A 515 -52.26 20.66 19.60
C TYR A 515 -51.94 22.04 20.18
N SER A 516 -51.09 22.83 19.51
CA SER A 516 -50.87 24.24 19.89
C SER A 516 -52.10 25.11 19.64
N ALA A 517 -52.93 24.80 18.64
CA ALA A 517 -54.15 25.54 18.35
C ALA A 517 -55.27 25.21 19.35
N ILE A 518 -55.54 23.92 19.59
CA ILE A 518 -56.47 23.39 20.58
C ILE A 518 -56.04 23.80 21.99
N SER A 519 -54.76 23.68 22.36
CA SER A 519 -54.30 24.14 23.68
C SER A 519 -54.47 25.65 23.85
N ARG A 520 -54.27 26.46 22.81
CA ARG A 520 -54.60 27.91 22.86
C ARG A 520 -56.11 28.15 23.01
N GLN A 521 -56.97 27.34 22.39
CA GLN A 521 -58.43 27.44 22.51
C GLN A 521 -58.96 26.95 23.87
N ILE A 522 -58.34 25.92 24.46
CA ILE A 522 -58.71 25.33 25.75
C ILE A 522 -58.03 26.07 26.93
N ALA A 523 -56.92 26.77 26.69
CA ALA A 523 -56.20 27.58 27.69
C ALA A 523 -57.10 28.51 28.53
N PRO A 524 -58.05 29.28 27.96
CA PRO A 524 -58.97 30.10 28.76
C PRO A 524 -59.93 29.29 29.64
N GLN A 525 -60.20 28.02 29.31
CA GLN A 525 -61.12 27.15 30.04
C GLN A 525 -60.42 26.30 31.12
N THR A 526 -59.10 26.16 31.06
CA THR A 526 -58.32 25.23 31.90
C THR A 526 -57.29 25.89 32.81
N ASN A 527 -57.15 27.23 32.77
CA ASN A 527 -56.21 28.02 33.58
C ASN A 527 -54.72 27.61 33.46
N THR A 528 -54.36 26.79 32.48
CA THR A 528 -52.97 26.40 32.20
C THR A 528 -52.34 27.30 31.14
N ARG A 529 -51.25 27.99 31.52
CA ARG A 529 -50.49 28.90 30.63
C ARG A 529 -49.53 28.20 29.65
N ALA A 530 -49.41 26.88 29.70
CA ALA A 530 -48.50 26.11 28.84
C ALA A 530 -49.18 24.89 28.21
N PRO A 531 -48.77 24.46 27.00
CA PRO A 531 -49.27 23.25 26.38
C PRO A 531 -48.94 22.00 27.25
N ALA A 532 -49.95 21.41 27.90
CA ALA A 532 -49.79 20.27 28.82
C ALA A 532 -50.38 18.98 28.23
N LEU A 533 -49.60 17.88 28.16
CA LEU A 533 -49.98 16.62 27.49
C LEU A 533 -51.41 16.20 27.84
N MET A 534 -52.31 16.26 26.87
CA MET A 534 -53.75 16.01 27.06
C MET A 534 -54.10 14.56 26.70
N PRO A 535 -54.90 13.85 27.53
CA PRO A 535 -55.39 12.52 27.19
C PRO A 535 -56.31 12.60 25.96
N ALA A 536 -56.01 11.77 24.96
CA ALA A 536 -56.77 11.66 23.72
C ALA A 536 -57.48 10.31 23.64
N ARG A 537 -58.72 10.28 23.16
CA ARG A 537 -59.43 9.06 22.77
C ARG A 537 -59.48 9.00 21.24
N ALA A 538 -59.33 7.80 20.69
CA ALA A 538 -59.30 7.59 19.23
C ALA A 538 -60.67 7.29 18.63
N GLU A 539 -61.68 6.94 19.44
CA GLU A 539 -63.04 6.63 19.01
C GLU A 539 -64.08 7.13 20.05
N PRO A 540 -64.76 8.27 19.79
CA PRO A 540 -64.46 9.26 18.75
C PRO A 540 -63.10 9.93 18.98
N VAL A 541 -62.56 10.62 17.96
CA VAL A 541 -61.33 11.40 18.14
C VAL A 541 -61.64 12.61 19.03
N GLU A 542 -61.25 12.52 20.29
CA GLU A 542 -61.54 13.50 21.35
C GLU A 542 -60.27 13.89 22.11
N PHE A 543 -60.13 15.18 22.43
CA PHE A 543 -59.11 15.68 23.35
C PHE A 543 -59.80 16.20 24.61
N VAL A 544 -59.55 15.56 25.77
CA VAL A 544 -60.19 15.95 27.05
C VAL A 544 -61.72 16.07 26.93
N GLY A 545 -62.36 15.18 26.15
CA GLY A 545 -63.81 15.16 25.95
C GLY A 545 -64.35 16.14 24.90
N PHE A 546 -63.51 16.94 24.25
CA PHE A 546 -63.91 17.77 23.10
C PHE A 546 -63.76 16.99 21.80
N GLY A 547 -64.88 16.78 21.09
CA GLY A 547 -64.90 16.15 19.76
C GLY A 547 -64.33 17.07 18.68
N ILE A 548 -63.44 16.54 17.83
CA ILE A 548 -62.77 17.31 16.76
C ILE A 548 -63.66 17.43 15.52
N PHE A 549 -64.61 16.51 15.34
CA PHE A 549 -65.59 16.54 14.26
C PHE A 549 -66.99 16.57 14.88
N PRO A 550 -67.88 17.49 14.45
CA PRO A 550 -69.24 17.53 14.95
C PRO A 550 -69.93 16.20 14.65
N THR A 551 -70.55 15.62 15.68
CA THR A 551 -71.39 14.43 15.49
C THR A 551 -72.78 14.84 15.04
N GLU A 552 -73.51 13.93 14.40
CA GLU A 552 -74.85 14.19 13.84
C GLU A 552 -75.84 14.77 14.87
N LYS A 553 -75.62 14.51 16.16
CA LYS A 553 -76.38 15.06 17.29
C LYS A 553 -76.10 16.55 17.57
N ASP A 554 -74.90 17.03 17.28
CA ASP A 554 -74.49 18.42 17.52
C ASP A 554 -75.11 19.35 16.46
N ILE A 555 -75.25 18.86 15.22
CA ILE A 555 -75.88 19.58 14.09
C ILE A 555 -77.40 19.73 14.30
N GLU A 556 -78.06 18.73 14.91
CA GLU A 556 -79.49 18.82 15.23
C GLU A 556 -79.80 19.84 16.33
N MET A 557 -78.92 20.02 17.33
CA MET A 557 -79.09 21.01 18.39
C MET A 557 -78.96 22.46 17.88
N GLU A 558 -77.99 22.73 17.00
CA GLU A 558 -77.73 24.07 16.47
C GLU A 558 -78.85 24.54 15.52
N SER A 559 -79.46 23.63 14.74
CA SER A 559 -80.62 23.95 13.89
C SER A 559 -81.89 24.31 14.68
N ARG A 560 -82.06 23.74 15.89
CA ARG A 560 -83.20 24.03 16.78
C ARG A 560 -83.08 25.37 17.47
N GLU A 561 -81.87 25.79 17.87
CA GLU A 561 -81.66 27.10 18.50
C GLU A 561 -81.77 28.25 17.48
N SER A 562 -81.26 28.06 16.27
CA SER A 562 -81.41 29.06 15.19
C SER A 562 -82.87 29.29 14.76
N SER A 563 -83.69 28.23 14.79
CA SER A 563 -85.12 28.33 14.45
C SER A 563 -85.95 29.05 15.54
N LYS A 564 -85.49 29.02 16.80
CA LYS A 564 -86.15 29.66 17.94
C LYS A 564 -85.88 31.17 17.98
N ALA A 565 -84.65 31.59 17.69
CA ALA A 565 -84.25 32.99 17.65
C ALA A 565 -84.96 33.79 16.52
N LEU A 566 -85.32 33.12 15.42
CA LEU A 566 -85.99 33.76 14.29
C LEU A 566 -87.50 33.98 14.55
N LEU A 567 -88.14 33.11 15.35
CA LEU A 567 -89.53 33.25 15.79
C LEU A 567 -89.72 34.37 16.83
N ASP A 568 -88.77 34.55 17.75
CA ASP A 568 -88.82 35.61 18.77
C ASP A 568 -88.63 37.03 18.18
N SER A 569 -87.96 37.15 17.03
CA SER A 569 -87.75 38.43 16.33
C SER A 569 -88.98 38.95 15.56
N ILE A 570 -89.96 38.09 15.26
CA ILE A 570 -91.19 38.46 14.52
C ILE A 570 -92.30 38.95 15.47
N GLN A 571 -92.28 38.56 16.74
CA GLN A 571 -93.29 38.97 17.73
C GLN A 571 -93.08 40.36 18.36
N PHE A 572 -91.93 41.02 18.16
CA PHE A 572 -91.60 42.30 18.81
C PHE A 572 -91.84 43.56 17.96
N ALA A 573 -92.45 43.46 16.77
CA ALA A 573 -92.65 44.59 15.85
C ALA A 573 -94.08 45.18 15.77
N GLU A 574 -95.06 44.62 16.48
CA GLU A 574 -96.42 45.19 16.61
C GLU A 574 -96.68 45.56 18.07
N GLU A 575 -96.44 46.83 18.43
CA GLU A 575 -97.05 47.63 19.52
C GLU A 575 -96.05 48.67 20.06
N GLY A 576 -96.09 49.88 19.51
CA GLY A 576 -95.82 51.10 20.31
C GLY A 576 -97.16 51.69 20.79
N PRO A 577 -97.24 52.95 21.28
CA PRO A 577 -96.17 53.88 21.64
C PRO A 577 -96.51 54.75 22.90
N PHE A 578 -95.72 55.81 23.12
CA PHE A 578 -96.02 57.07 23.84
C PHE A 578 -95.93 57.14 25.38
N GLY A 579 -95.18 58.15 25.85
CA GLY A 579 -95.79 59.12 26.77
C GLY A 579 -95.00 59.56 28.02
N ASP A 580 -93.96 60.37 27.81
CA ASP A 580 -93.82 61.72 28.40
C ASP A 580 -93.44 61.95 29.89
N LYS A 581 -92.67 63.05 30.08
CA LYS A 581 -92.35 63.87 31.28
C LYS A 581 -91.26 63.36 32.23
N ASN A 582 -90.07 63.99 32.30
CA ASN A 582 -89.66 65.37 32.68
C ASN A 582 -89.05 65.39 34.10
N VAL A 583 -87.91 66.11 34.21
CA VAL A 583 -87.44 67.02 35.28
C VAL A 583 -85.97 66.78 35.69
N HIS A 584 -85.19 67.87 35.53
CA HIS A 584 -83.97 68.36 36.21
C HIS A 584 -83.44 67.58 37.44
N ASP A 585 -82.14 67.55 37.78
CA ASP A 585 -81.16 68.64 37.77
C ASP A 585 -79.71 68.10 38.05
N ARG A 586 -78.71 68.87 37.61
CA ARG A 586 -77.35 69.15 38.18
C ARG A 586 -76.42 68.05 38.76
N HIS A 587 -75.33 67.84 38.01
CA HIS A 587 -73.90 68.13 38.31
C HIS A 587 -73.28 68.13 39.73
N ILE A 588 -72.05 67.56 39.75
CA ILE A 588 -70.85 67.81 40.61
C ILE A 588 -70.81 66.95 41.89
N ASP A 589 -69.74 66.23 42.24
CA ASP A 589 -68.29 66.36 41.93
C ASP A 589 -67.67 65.33 40.98
#